data_AF-A0A1X0UFZ9-F1
#
_entry.id   AF-A0A1X0UFZ9-F1
#
_cell.length_a   1.000
_cell.length_b   1.000
_cell.length_c   1.000
_cell.angle_alpha   90.00
_cell.angle_beta   90.00
_cell.angle_gamma   90.00
#
_symmetry.space_group_name_H-M   'P 1'
#
loop_
_entity.id
_entity.type
_entity.pdbx_description
1 polymer ?
#
loop_
_entity_poly.entity_id
_entity_poly.type
_entity_poly.pdbx_seq_one_letter_code
_entity_poly.pdbx_strand_id
1 'polypeptide(L)' 'MDAIATWWDGIELWITALPFIPQSLVVMLVVVPVAFGLAVLMDRVLAVLLRVLGRDAQSQSELEASFQETSKTEGH' A
#
# COMPACT_ATOMS: atom_id res chain seq x y z
N MET A 1 22.51 18.03 8.25
CA MET A 1 21.37 17.22 7.76
C MET A 1 20.66 17.96 6.62
N ASP A 2 21.42 18.78 5.87
CA ASP A 2 20.86 19.86 5.06
C ASP A 2 20.80 19.48 3.59
N ALA A 3 21.52 18.43 3.18
CA ALA A 3 21.55 17.97 1.79
C ALA A 3 20.15 17.60 1.27
N ILE A 4 19.31 16.97 2.11
CA ILE A 4 17.93 16.62 1.74
C ILE A 4 17.07 17.89 1.66
N ALA A 5 17.24 18.83 2.60
CA ALA A 5 16.51 20.09 2.61
C ALA A 5 16.86 20.97 1.39
N THR A 6 18.15 21.08 1.04
CA THR A 6 18.61 21.84 -0.14
C THR A 6 18.17 21.18 -1.46
N TRP A 7 18.16 19.84 -1.51
CA TRP A 7 17.65 19.14 -2.69
C TRP A 7 16.14 19.35 -2.85
N TRP A 8 15.39 19.30 -1.74
CA TRP A 8 13.96 19.57 -1.72
C TRP A 8 13.62 21.02 -2.09
N ASP A 9 14.39 21.99 -1.60
CA ASP A 9 14.26 23.41 -1.97
C ASP A 9 14.45 23.64 -3.49
N GLY A 10 15.39 22.92 -4.11
CA GLY A 10 15.55 22.91 -5.57
C GLY A 10 14.35 22.32 -6.31
N ILE A 11 13.70 21.30 -5.76
CA ILE A 11 12.46 20.73 -6.30
C ILE A 11 11.32 21.74 -6.18
N GLU A 12 11.18 22.41 -5.03
CA GLU A 12 10.16 23.43 -4.82
C GLU A 12 10.31 24.56 -5.84
N LEU A 13 11.52 25.06 -6.08
CA LEU A 13 11.79 26.07 -7.11
C LEU A 13 11.45 25.58 -8.52
N TRP A 14 11.80 24.33 -8.86
CA TRP A 14 11.48 23.77 -10.17
C TRP A 14 9.96 23.67 -10.38
N ILE A 15 9.23 23.10 -9.42
CA ILE A 15 7.78 22.92 -9.49
C ILE A 15 7.04 24.25 -9.55
N THR A 16 7.47 25.23 -8.74
CA THR A 16 6.81 26.53 -8.64
C THR A 16 7.16 27.47 -9.79
N ALA A 17 8.30 27.26 -10.46
CA ALA A 17 8.66 27.97 -11.68
C ALA A 17 7.91 27.48 -12.93
N LEU A 18 7.22 26.33 -12.86
CA LEU A 18 6.44 25.78 -13.96
C LEU A 18 5.05 26.44 -14.06
N PRO A 19 4.55 26.75 -15.27
CA PRO A 19 3.17 27.19 -15.46
C PRO A 19 2.16 26.03 -15.24
N PHE A 20 0.87 26.37 -15.12
CA PHE A 20 -0.18 25.41 -14.71
C PHE A 20 -0.25 24.11 -15.52
N ILE A 21 -0.08 24.18 -16.85
CA ILE A 21 -0.20 23.01 -17.74
C ILE A 21 0.88 21.95 -17.44
N PRO A 22 2.19 22.26 -17.50
CA PRO A 22 3.21 21.27 -17.20
C PRO A 22 3.20 20.84 -15.72
N GLN A 23 2.81 21.71 -14.77
CA GLN A 23 2.61 21.31 -13.37
C GLN A 23 1.54 20.21 -13.25
N SER A 24 0.40 20.38 -13.93
CA SER A 24 -0.69 19.39 -13.94
C SER A 24 -0.26 18.06 -14.59
N LEU A 25 0.56 18.11 -15.64
CA LEU A 25 1.12 16.90 -16.26
C LEU A 25 2.06 16.16 -15.31
N VAL A 26 2.94 16.86 -14.58
CA VAL A 26 3.80 16.24 -13.57
C VAL A 26 2.96 15.56 -12.49
N VAL A 27 1.87 16.20 -12.05
CA VAL A 27 0.97 15.59 -11.07
C VAL A 27 0.32 14.31 -11.62
N MET A 28 -0.30 14.38 -12.81
CA MET A 28 -0.98 13.23 -13.42
C MET A 28 -0.03 12.08 -13.77
N LEU A 29 1.17 12.38 -14.28
CA LEU A 29 2.08 11.37 -14.82
C LEU A 29 3.12 10.87 -13.83
N VAL A 30 3.46 11.66 -12.80
CA VAL A 30 4.50 11.31 -11.83
C VAL A 30 3.91 11.13 -10.45
N VAL A 31 3.21 12.14 -9.92
CA VAL A 31 2.74 12.11 -8.53
C VAL A 31 1.66 11.05 -8.34
N VAL A 32 0.72 10.91 -9.27
CA VAL A 32 -0.35 9.90 -9.18
C VAL A 32 0.22 8.47 -9.21
N PRO A 33 1.10 8.08 -10.16
CA PRO A 33 1.74 6.76 -10.10
C PRO A 33 2.60 6.54 -8.86
N VAL A 34 3.32 7.55 -8.40
CA VAL A 34 4.12 7.47 -7.16
C VAL A 34 3.21 7.23 -5.96
N ALA A 35 2.11 7.98 -5.82
CA ALA A 35 1.15 7.80 -4.75
C ALA A 35 0.49 6.43 -4.80
N PHE A 36 0.12 5.96 -5.99
CA PHE A 36 -0.40 4.61 -6.19
C PHE A 36 0.61 3.54 -5.78
N GLY A 37 1.88 3.71 -6.17
CA GLY A 37 2.97 2.84 -5.75
C GLY A 37 3.16 2.81 -4.24
N LEU A 38 3.08 3.97 -3.57
CA LEU A 38 3.13 4.07 -2.12
C LEU A 38 1.93 3.39 -1.45
N ALA A 39 0.73 3.54 -2.00
CA ALA A 39 -0.46 2.86 -1.48
C ALA A 39 -0.30 1.34 -1.54
N VAL A 40 0.08 0.82 -2.71
CA VAL A 40 0.35 -0.62 -2.90
C VAL A 40 1.46 -1.11 -1.97
N LEU A 41 2.51 -0.31 -1.79
CA LEU A 41 3.59 -0.64 -0.86
C LEU A 41 3.11 -0.70 0.59
N MET A 42 2.29 0.27 1.00
CA MET A 42 1.72 0.32 2.34
C MET A 42 0.82 -0.90 2.59
N ASP A 43 -0.02 -1.25 1.63
CA ASP A 43 -0.89 -2.43 1.70
C ASP A 43 -0.06 -3.73 1.78
N ARG A 44 1.03 -3.82 1.03
CA ARG A 44 1.99 -4.95 1.10
C ARG A 44 2.63 -5.03 2.48
N VAL A 45 3.09 -3.90 3.03
CA VAL A 45 3.71 -3.83 4.36
C VAL A 45 2.70 -4.26 5.42
N LEU A 46 1.47 -3.77 5.33
CA LEU A 46 0.41 -4.14 6.27
C LEU A 46 0.08 -5.64 6.18
N ALA A 47 -0.03 -6.19 4.97
CA ALA A 47 -0.22 -7.62 4.76
C ALA A 47 0.92 -8.42 5.39
N VAL A 48 2.19 -8.08 5.09
CA VAL A 48 3.36 -8.74 5.67
C VAL A 48 3.35 -8.65 7.19
N LEU A 49 3.04 -7.48 7.75
CA LEU A 49 2.99 -7.30 9.19
C LEU A 49 1.90 -8.15 9.85
N LEU A 50 0.72 -8.29 9.23
CA LEU A 50 -0.37 -9.15 9.70
C LEU A 50 0.00 -10.64 9.65
N ARG A 51 0.69 -11.08 8.57
CA ARG A 51 1.22 -12.44 8.46
C ARG A 51 2.25 -12.72 9.56
N VAL A 52 3.18 -11.79 9.76
CA VAL A 52 4.24 -11.88 10.78
C VAL A 52 3.66 -11.86 12.19
N LEU A 53 2.59 -11.10 12.43
CA LEU A 53 1.88 -11.06 13.71
C LEU A 53 1.10 -12.36 14.00
N GLY A 54 1.12 -13.34 13.10
CA GLY A 54 0.56 -14.68 13.32
C GLY A 54 -0.97 -14.75 13.19
N ARG A 55 -1.61 -13.72 12.63
CA ARG A 55 -3.08 -13.67 12.53
C ARG A 55 -3.66 -14.61 11.46
N ASP A 56 -2.81 -15.17 10.61
CA ASP A 56 -3.18 -16.18 9.60
C ASP A 56 -3.47 -17.57 10.21
N ALA A 57 -3.06 -17.83 11.45
CA ALA A 57 -3.28 -19.13 12.10
C ALA A 57 -4.73 -19.32 12.58
N GLN A 58 -5.43 -18.22 12.92
CA GLN A 58 -6.80 -18.29 13.48
C GLN A 58 -7.87 -18.38 12.39
N SER A 59 -7.71 -17.69 11.25
CA SER A 59 -8.70 -17.74 10.17
C SER A 59 -8.71 -19.10 9.47
N GLN A 60 -7.54 -19.73 9.28
CA GLN A 60 -7.47 -21.08 8.70
C GLN A 60 -8.03 -22.14 9.64
N SER A 61 -7.77 -22.05 10.95
CA SER A 61 -8.36 -23.01 11.91
C SER A 61 -9.88 -22.93 11.98
N GLU A 62 -10.45 -21.72 11.87
CA GLU A 62 -11.90 -21.52 11.91
C GLU A 62 -12.60 -21.94 10.61
N LEU A 63 -11.95 -21.70 9.45
CA LEU A 63 -12.44 -22.16 8.15
C LEU A 63 -12.34 -23.70 8.03
N GLU A 64 -11.26 -24.31 8.48
CA GLU A 64 -11.11 -25.77 8.50
C GLU A 64 -12.10 -26.42 9.48
N ALA A 65 -12.31 -25.86 10.67
CA ALA A 65 -13.29 -26.36 11.64
C ALA A 65 -14.72 -26.31 11.09
N SER A 66 -15.09 -25.22 10.43
CA SER A 66 -16.42 -25.07 9.81
C SER A 66 -16.65 -26.05 8.65
N PHE A 67 -15.61 -26.30 7.82
CA PHE A 67 -15.67 -27.27 6.73
C PHE A 67 -15.78 -28.72 7.24
N GLN A 68 -15.14 -29.03 8.37
CA GLN A 68 -15.20 -30.34 9.02
C GLN A 68 -16.58 -30.60 9.64
N GLU A 69 -17.21 -29.56 10.19
CA GLU A 69 -18.55 -29.62 10.78
C GLU A 69 -19.64 -29.84 9.71
N THR A 70 -19.62 -29.08 8.61
CA THR A 70 -20.61 -29.24 7.53
C THR A 70 -20.52 -30.61 6.85
N SER A 71 -19.30 -31.13 6.63
CA SER A 71 -19.09 -32.45 6.04
C SER A 71 -19.55 -33.58 6.98
N LYS A 72 -19.58 -33.36 8.30
CA LYS A 72 -20.01 -34.33 9.29
C LYS A 72 -21.53 -34.37 9.44
N THR A 73 -22.22 -33.27 9.14
CA THR A 73 -23.69 -33.18 9.18
C THR A 73 -24.38 -33.65 7.90
N GLU A 74 -23.71 -33.63 6.75
CA GLU A 74 -24.29 -34.09 5.47
C GLU A 74 -24.14 -35.60 5.20
N GLY A 75 -23.39 -36.33 6.05
CA GLY A 75 -23.11 -37.76 5.89
C GLY A 75 -24.05 -38.72 6.63
N HIS A 76 -25.20 -38.24 7.15
CA HIS A 76 -26.16 -39.02 7.93
C HIS A 76 -27.56 -39.01 7.33
#